data_AF-A0AAW8KI43-F1
#
_entry.id   AF-A0AAW8KI43-F1
#
_cell.length_a   1.000
_cell.length_b   1.000
_cell.length_c   1.000
_cell.angle_alpha   90.00
_cell.angle_beta   90.00
_cell.angle_gamma   90.00
#
_symmetry.space_group_name_H-M   'P 1'
#
loop_
_entity.id
_entity.type
_entity.pdbx_description
1 polymer ?
#
loop_
_entity_poly.entity_id
_entity_poly.type
_entity_poly.pdbx_seq_one_letter_code
_entity_poly.pdbx_strand_id
1 'polypeptide(L)' 'MTKEPDEILCQLKNQEHHKFKEFFTVRSDKNAIEHLMVTACGINSRVFGEDQIISQIKDALQLSRKNGCT' A
#
# COMPACT_ATOMS: atom_id res chain seq x y z
N MET A 1 19.39 2.57 10.35
CA MET A 1 18.07 3.24 10.48
C MET A 1 17.32 2.95 9.20
N THR A 2 16.26 2.16 9.27
CA THR A 2 15.40 1.84 8.12
C THR A 2 14.52 3.06 7.85
N LYS A 3 14.43 3.53 6.61
CA LYS A 3 13.57 4.66 6.25
C LYS A 3 12.11 4.22 6.23
N GLU A 4 11.22 5.10 6.66
CA GLU A 4 9.78 4.83 6.60
C GLU A 4 9.26 4.90 5.14
N PRO A 5 8.15 4.21 4.80
CA PRO A 5 7.66 4.12 3.42
C PRO A 5 7.37 5.46 2.74
N ASP A 6 6.86 6.44 3.49
CA ASP A 6 6.54 7.79 3.04
C ASP A 6 7.80 8.63 2.76
N GLU A 7 8.87 8.44 3.54
CA GLU A 7 10.19 9.03 3.28
C GLU A 7 10.78 8.49 1.98
N ILE A 8 10.69 7.17 1.76
CA ILE A 8 11.15 6.51 0.53
C ILE A 8 10.39 7.07 -0.68
N LEU A 9 9.06 7.21 -0.57
CA LEU A 9 8.24 7.71 -1.67
C LEU A 9 8.57 9.16 -2.02
N CYS A 10 8.74 10.03 -1.02
CA CYS A 10 9.15 11.43 -1.23
C CYS A 10 10.53 11.50 -1.90
N GLN A 11 11.48 10.68 -1.46
CA GLN A 11 12.81 10.62 -2.06
C GLN A 11 12.75 10.17 -3.53
N LEU A 12 11.98 9.12 -3.84
CA LEU A 12 11.80 8.64 -5.22
C LEU A 12 11.17 9.70 -6.15
N LYS A 13 10.36 10.60 -5.59
CA LYS A 13 9.70 11.69 -6.32
C LYS A 13 10.48 13.01 -6.30
N ASN A 14 11.68 13.04 -5.71
CA ASN A 14 12.47 14.25 -5.48
C ASN A 14 11.65 15.37 -4.80
N GLN A 15 10.84 14.99 -3.81
CA GLN A 15 10.01 15.91 -3.01
C GLN A 15 10.51 15.99 -1.57
N GLU A 16 10.27 17.13 -0.94
CA GLU A 16 10.58 17.33 0.49
C GLU A 16 9.51 16.68 1.36
N HIS A 17 9.90 15.67 2.16
CA HIS A 17 8.97 14.88 2.99
C HIS A 17 8.09 15.73 3.92
N HIS A 18 8.65 16.77 4.54
CA HIS A 18 7.90 17.64 5.46
C HIS A 18 6.66 18.30 4.82
N LYS A 19 6.73 18.63 3.52
CA LYS A 19 5.60 19.25 2.79
C LYS A 19 4.41 18.30 2.58
N PHE A 20 4.66 16.99 2.64
CA PHE A 20 3.67 15.97 2.31
C PHE A 20 3.26 15.10 3.50
N LYS A 21 3.93 15.26 4.65
CA LYS A 21 3.76 14.41 5.83
C LYS A 21 2.30 14.27 6.28
N GLU A 22 1.51 15.34 6.21
CA GLU A 22 0.11 15.34 6.64
C GLU A 22 -0.84 14.59 5.69
N PHE A 23 -0.41 14.31 4.45
CA PHE A 23 -1.21 13.58 3.46
C PHE A 23 -0.99 12.07 3.50
N PHE A 24 0.04 11.60 4.21
CA PHE A 24 0.34 10.19 4.31
C PHE A 24 -0.39 9.54 5.47
N THR A 25 -0.92 8.34 5.22
CA THR A 25 -1.34 7.41 6.27
C THR A 25 -0.47 6.17 6.16
N VAL A 26 0.48 6.03 7.09
CA VAL A 26 1.36 4.86 7.17
C VAL A 26 0.77 3.89 8.21
N ARG A 27 0.74 2.60 7.86
CA ARG A 27 0.34 1.51 8.77
C ARG A 27 1.43 0.44 8.75
N SER A 28 1.69 -0.18 9.89
CA SER A 28 2.64 -1.28 10.04
C SER A 28 1.97 -2.52 10.63
N ASP A 29 2.66 -3.66 10.54
CA ASP A 29 2.31 -4.90 11.23
C ASP A 29 0.85 -5.33 11.00
N LYS A 30 0.15 -5.71 12.07
CA LYS A 30 -1.24 -6.15 12.02
C LYS A 30 -2.18 -5.11 11.40
N ASN A 31 -1.96 -3.82 11.66
CA ASN A 31 -2.80 -2.75 11.13
C ASN A 31 -2.68 -2.63 9.62
N ALA A 32 -1.50 -2.89 9.06
CA ALA A 32 -1.30 -2.93 7.61
C ALA A 32 -2.06 -4.11 6.98
N ILE A 33 -1.97 -5.30 7.59
CA ILE A 33 -2.66 -6.51 7.10
C ILE A 33 -4.18 -6.35 7.16
N GLU A 34 -4.71 -5.85 8.28
CA GLU A 34 -6.14 -5.63 8.43
C GLU A 34 -6.69 -4.65 7.39
N HIS A 35 -6.00 -3.52 7.19
CA HIS A 35 -6.41 -2.54 6.19
C HIS A 35 -6.36 -3.11 4.76
N LEU A 36 -5.34 -3.91 4.44
CA LEU A 36 -5.23 -4.60 3.15
C LEU A 36 -6.40 -5.56 2.93
N MET A 37 -6.77 -6.36 3.94
CA MET A 37 -7.88 -7.31 3.83
C MET A 37 -9.23 -6.60 3.66
N VAL A 38 -9.49 -5.53 4.42
CA VAL A 38 -10.71 -4.72 4.26
C VAL A 38 -10.76 -4.09 2.86
N THR A 39 -9.62 -3.62 2.36
CA THR A 39 -9.50 -3.05 1.01
C THR A 39 -9.73 -4.11 -0.07
N ALA A 40 -9.20 -5.32 0.08
CA ALA A 40 -9.42 -6.44 -0.83
C ALA A 40 -10.91 -6.82 -0.94
N CYS A 41 -11.65 -6.72 0.17
CA CYS A 41 -13.09 -6.94 0.21
C CYS A 41 -13.91 -5.79 -0.41
N GLY A 42 -13.28 -4.72 -0.90
CA GLY A 42 -13.96 -3.58 -1.53
C GLY A 42 -14.70 -2.65 -0.57
N ILE A 43 -14.60 -2.86 0.75
CA ILE A 43 -15.36 -2.13 1.78
C ILE A 43 -14.99 -0.64 1.82
N ASN A 44 -13.77 -0.27 1.42
CA ASN A 44 -13.28 1.11 1.39
C ASN A 44 -13.37 1.78 0.01
N SER A 45 -13.86 1.08 -1.02
CA SER A 45 -13.96 1.63 -2.37
C SER A 45 -15.25 2.46 -2.49
N ARG A 46 -15.14 3.70 -3.00
CA ARG A 46 -16.32 4.47 -3.46
C ARG A 46 -16.96 3.82 -4.69
N VAL A 47 -16.28 2.85 -5.31
CA VAL A 47 -16.79 2.07 -6.45
C VAL A 47 -17.09 0.65 -5.95
N PHE A 48 -18.34 0.46 -5.54
CA PHE A 48 -18.84 -0.80 -5.01
C PHE A 48 -18.84 -1.87 -6.12
N GLY A 49 -18.10 -2.96 -5.92
CA GLY A 49 -18.09 -4.10 -6.85
C GLY A 49 -17.14 -3.97 -8.06
N GLU A 50 -16.19 -3.03 -8.05
CA GLU A 50 -15.10 -3.06 -9.04
C GLU A 50 -14.05 -4.12 -8.69
N ASP A 51 -13.99 -5.18 -9.50
CA ASP A 51 -13.02 -6.29 -9.40
C ASP A 51 -11.55 -5.85 -9.56
N GLN A 52 -11.30 -4.56 -9.83
CA GLN A 52 -9.96 -4.04 -10.07
C GLN A 52 -9.08 -4.10 -8.82
N ILE A 53 -9.62 -3.83 -7.63
CA ILE A 53 -8.82 -3.84 -6.39
C ILE A 53 -8.34 -5.25 -6.04
N ILE A 54 -9.24 -6.23 -6.10
CA ILE A 54 -8.88 -7.62 -5.79
C ILE A 54 -7.94 -8.21 -6.84
N SER A 55 -8.09 -7.83 -8.11
CA SER A 55 -7.18 -8.23 -9.19
C SER A 55 -5.77 -7.66 -8.98
N GLN A 56 -5.64 -6.39 -8.61
CA GLN A 56 -4.33 -5.77 -8.31
C GLN A 56 -3.62 -6.45 -7.14
N ILE A 57 -4.36 -6.83 -6.10
CA ILE A 57 -3.78 -7.56 -4.95
C ILE A 57 -3.30 -8.95 -5.39
N LYS A 58 -4.07 -9.64 -6.22
CA LYS A 58 -3.69 -10.95 -6.78
C LYS A 58 -2.41 -10.85 -7.60
N ASP A 59 -2.29 -9.83 -8.44
CA ASP A 59 -1.11 -9.60 -9.28
C ASP A 59 0.13 -9.28 -8.41
N ALA A 60 -0.03 -8.45 -7.38
CA ALA A 60 1.05 -8.15 -6.43
C ALA A 60 1.54 -9.40 -5.69
N LEU A 61 0.62 -10.26 -5.24
CA LEU A 61 0.96 -11.54 -4.61
C LEU A 61 1.71 -12.47 -5.57
N GLN A 62 1.27 -12.56 -6.83
CA GLN A 62 1.97 -13.35 -7.85
C GLN A 62 3.37 -12.81 -8.12
N LEU A 63 3.55 -11.49 -8.15
CA LEU A 63 4.85 -10.86 -8.31
C LEU A 63 5.79 -11.16 -7.14
N SER A 64 5.31 -11.08 -5.89
CA SER A 64 6.12 -11.40 -4.71
C SER A 64 6.63 -12.85 -4.75
N ARG A 65 5.76 -13.81 -5.10
CA ARG A 65 6.13 -15.22 -5.27
C ARG A 65 7.19 -15.43 -6.34
N LYS A 66 7.07 -14.75 -7.49
CA LYS A 66 8.06 -14.82 -8.58
C LYS A 66 9.44 -14.30 -8.15
N ASN A 67 9.49 -13.35 -7.21
CA ASN A 67 10.74 -12.77 -6.71
C ASN A 67 11.25 -13.43 -5.41
N GLY A 68 10.59 -14.50 -4.93
CA GLY A 68 11.00 -15.18 -3.69
C GLY A 68 10.75 -14.37 -2.41
N CYS A 69 9.82 -13.41 -2.45
CA CYS A 69 9.46 -12.54 -1.33
C CYS A 69 8.15 -13.00 -0.66
N THR A 70 8.10 -14.23 -0.16
CA THR A 70 6.93 -14.81 0.55
C THR A 70 7.13 -14.91 2.04
#